data_AF-A0A930UIG5-F1
#
_entry.id   AF-A0A930UIG5-F1
#
_cell.length_a   1.000
_cell.length_b   1.000
_cell.length_c   1.000
_cell.angle_alpha   90.00
_cell.angle_beta   90.00
_cell.angle_gamma   90.00
#
_symmetry.space_group_name_H-M   'P 1'
#
loop_
_entity.id
_entity.type
_entity.pdbx_description
1 polymer ?
#
loop_
_entity_poly.entity_id
_entity_poly.type
_entity_poly.pdbx_seq_one_letter_code
_entity_poly.pdbx_strand_id
1 'polypeptide(L)'
;MIIYDRPEHRLMPHVIKVSGGRSSGMLLLMLMEANQLDRKRGDVVMFNNTSAEHPATYRFLEKLWHECENAGIPFFFTEFCTYEDQNEKTLEYSRKITYRLAHPFEYDYGRLRHLLNADDGLGGYRTRGEVFEEMVSLRAHIPNRFSRTCTTHMKVGVSVNFMHDWLSDRDTIPRMGHFANQSRVTPEDWYRKHRKYGGKLTKDEVMAHREFVSQRPWVRPAQRFNEYSSVGKRHQSPYTGDDYLSIIGIRADEQARYVRMKASKAKATGISVFPLVDAGLTRSDVMDFWKANPEKDLELDHDLNLSNCVYCFMKGPRALARIARATDTGKAESPADLGWWVELERKYKRYFEKVTFGEPEPAGYGFFGEHLIDDPNRNDYSNIRNAPGIGMEEMPCDCID
;
A
#
# COMPACT_ATOMS: atom_id res chain seq x y z
N MET A 1 -7.27 3.30 23.74
CA MET A 1 -8.35 4.33 23.84
C MET A 1 -7.81 5.64 23.29
N ILE A 2 -8.59 6.40 22.52
CA ILE A 2 -8.17 7.66 21.89
C ILE A 2 -8.12 8.78 22.91
N ILE A 3 -6.97 9.47 22.97
CA ILE A 3 -6.78 10.71 23.72
C ILE A 3 -6.79 11.86 22.71
N TYR A 4 -7.59 12.89 22.99
CA TYR A 4 -7.72 14.05 22.12
C TYR A 4 -6.88 15.20 22.66
N ASP A 5 -5.94 15.70 21.86
CA ASP A 5 -5.16 16.90 22.20
C ASP A 5 -6.06 18.14 22.39
N ARG A 6 -7.18 18.19 21.66
CA ARG A 6 -8.16 19.28 21.73
C ARG A 6 -9.59 18.74 21.75
N PRO A 7 -10.52 19.33 22.53
CA PRO A 7 -11.89 18.84 22.63
C PRO A 7 -12.62 18.72 21.29
N GLU A 8 -12.38 19.65 20.35
CA GLU A 8 -13.01 19.69 19.03
C GLU A 8 -12.65 18.47 18.17
N HIS A 9 -11.49 17.83 18.39
CA HIS A 9 -11.07 16.64 17.64
C HIS A 9 -12.06 15.48 17.81
N ARG A 10 -12.79 15.42 18.94
CA ARG A 10 -13.82 14.39 19.18
C ARG A 10 -14.97 14.41 18.17
N LEU A 11 -15.22 15.58 17.55
CA LEU A 11 -16.28 15.78 16.57
C LEU A 11 -15.83 15.48 15.12
N MET A 12 -14.52 15.36 14.90
CA MET A 12 -13.97 15.11 13.57
C MET A 12 -14.13 13.63 13.17
N PRO A 13 -14.25 13.32 11.87
CA PRO A 13 -14.22 11.95 11.38
C PRO A 13 -12.94 11.21 11.81
N HIS A 14 -13.07 9.96 12.24
CA HIS A 14 -11.94 9.09 12.59
C HIS A 14 -11.64 8.13 11.46
N VAL A 15 -10.42 8.17 10.95
CA VAL A 15 -9.95 7.29 9.88
C VAL A 15 -8.96 6.30 10.45
N ILE A 16 -9.40 5.06 10.60
CA ILE A 16 -8.62 3.99 11.21
C ILE A 16 -7.80 3.31 10.11
N LYS A 17 -6.48 3.45 10.17
CA LYS A 17 -5.56 2.87 9.20
C LYS A 17 -5.16 1.47 9.63
N VAL A 18 -5.81 0.46 9.05
CA VAL A 18 -5.45 -0.95 9.27
C VAL A 18 -4.42 -1.36 8.24
N SER A 19 -3.25 -1.84 8.68
CA SER A 19 -2.18 -2.25 7.76
C SER A 19 -2.23 -3.73 7.39
N GLY A 20 -3.09 -4.52 8.06
CA GLY A 20 -3.09 -5.98 8.00
C GLY A 20 -2.23 -6.65 9.07
N GLY A 21 -1.57 -5.86 9.93
CA GLY A 21 -0.74 -6.36 11.02
C GLY A 21 -1.45 -6.38 12.38
N ARG A 22 -0.93 -7.22 13.28
CA ARG A 22 -1.42 -7.44 14.65
C ARG A 22 -1.62 -6.17 15.47
N SER A 23 -0.70 -5.21 15.41
CA SER A 23 -0.83 -3.95 16.17
C SER A 23 -2.02 -3.12 15.69
N SER A 24 -2.23 -3.02 14.37
CA SER A 24 -3.36 -2.27 13.82
C SER A 24 -4.70 -2.98 14.01
N GLY A 25 -4.72 -4.32 13.97
CA GLY A 25 -5.91 -5.11 14.25
C GLY A 25 -6.32 -5.04 15.72
N MET A 26 -5.34 -5.14 16.64
CA MET A 26 -5.60 -4.96 18.09
C MET A 26 -6.16 -3.58 18.36
N LEU A 27 -5.54 -2.53 17.80
CA LEU A 27 -6.05 -1.16 17.95
C LEU A 27 -7.51 -1.06 17.51
N LEU A 28 -7.85 -1.59 16.32
CA LEU A 28 -9.22 -1.56 15.82
C LEU A 28 -10.21 -2.23 16.80
N LEU A 29 -9.91 -3.44 17.26
CA LEU A 29 -10.77 -4.17 18.18
C LEU A 29 -10.93 -3.43 19.52
N MET A 30 -9.86 -2.87 20.07
CA MET A 30 -9.92 -2.04 21.29
C MET A 30 -10.80 -0.80 21.11
N LEU A 31 -10.76 -0.15 19.94
CA LEU A 31 -11.60 1.03 19.66
C LEU A 31 -13.07 0.68 19.53
N MET A 32 -13.38 -0.48 18.93
CA MET A 32 -14.73 -1.00 18.83
C MET A 32 -15.29 -1.40 20.19
N GLU A 33 -14.50 -2.13 20.99
CA GLU A 33 -14.88 -2.56 22.35
C GLU A 33 -15.14 -1.35 23.27
N ALA A 34 -14.31 -0.30 23.15
CA ALA A 34 -14.49 0.94 23.88
C ALA A 34 -15.59 1.86 23.30
N ASN A 35 -16.33 1.42 22.26
CA ASN A 35 -17.37 2.16 21.57
C ASN A 35 -16.92 3.58 21.14
N GLN A 36 -15.69 3.69 20.64
CA GLN A 36 -15.11 4.98 20.23
C GLN A 36 -15.29 5.28 18.75
N LEU A 37 -15.93 4.40 17.99
CA LEU A 37 -16.21 4.56 16.55
C LEU A 37 -17.69 4.85 16.33
N ASP A 38 -18.00 5.81 15.46
CA ASP A 38 -19.35 6.18 15.08
C ASP A 38 -19.43 6.56 13.60
N ARG A 39 -20.13 5.76 12.80
CA ARG A 39 -20.33 6.05 11.38
C ARG A 39 -20.99 7.42 11.14
N LYS A 40 -21.84 7.90 12.06
CA LYS A 40 -22.54 9.20 11.92
C LYS A 40 -21.56 10.36 11.93
N ARG A 41 -20.44 10.21 12.62
CA ARG A 41 -19.33 11.16 12.63
C ARG A 41 -18.51 11.13 11.33
N GLY A 42 -18.75 10.16 10.45
CA GLY A 42 -17.96 9.92 9.25
C GLY A 42 -16.79 8.95 9.47
N ASP A 43 -16.76 8.25 10.60
CA ASP A 43 -15.69 7.32 10.90
C ASP A 43 -15.65 6.17 9.90
N VAL A 44 -14.44 5.76 9.56
CA VAL A 44 -14.21 4.72 8.55
C VAL A 44 -12.93 3.96 8.84
N VAL A 45 -13.00 2.64 8.68
CA VAL A 45 -11.83 1.76 8.69
C VAL A 45 -11.37 1.59 7.26
N MET A 46 -10.07 1.65 7.03
CA MET A 46 -9.52 1.40 5.70
C MET A 46 -8.28 0.53 5.71
N PHE A 47 -8.22 -0.31 4.69
CA PHE A 47 -7.04 -1.06 4.31
C PHE A 47 -6.67 -0.70 2.86
N ASN A 48 -5.40 -0.37 2.65
CA ASN A 48 -4.88 -0.07 1.32
C ASN A 48 -4.16 -1.31 0.79
N ASN A 49 -4.79 -2.13 -0.03
CA ASN A 49 -4.18 -3.34 -0.57
C ASN A 49 -3.02 -2.99 -1.52
N THR A 50 -1.88 -3.64 -1.34
CA THR A 50 -0.73 -3.52 -2.25
C THR A 50 -0.58 -4.72 -3.18
N SER A 51 -1.49 -5.70 -3.08
CA SER A 51 -1.43 -7.01 -3.75
C SER A 51 -0.17 -7.82 -3.41
N ALA A 52 0.51 -7.45 -2.31
CA ALA A 52 1.80 -8.03 -1.92
C ALA A 52 1.81 -8.59 -0.49
N GLU A 53 0.66 -8.52 0.19
CA GLU A 53 0.41 -9.03 1.52
C GLU A 53 0.40 -10.55 1.55
N HIS A 54 0.67 -11.12 2.73
CA HIS A 54 0.58 -12.57 2.92
C HIS A 54 -0.89 -13.05 2.79
N PRO A 55 -1.19 -14.23 2.20
CA PRO A 55 -2.55 -14.76 2.11
C PRO A 55 -3.33 -14.78 3.44
N ALA A 56 -2.65 -15.13 4.55
CA ALA A 56 -3.23 -15.09 5.90
C ALA A 56 -3.63 -13.67 6.34
N THR A 57 -2.92 -12.63 5.90
CA THR A 57 -3.28 -11.23 6.16
C THR A 57 -4.63 -10.89 5.54
N TYR A 58 -4.94 -11.37 4.34
CA TYR A 58 -6.25 -11.13 3.74
C TYR A 58 -7.38 -11.83 4.51
N ARG A 59 -7.20 -13.09 4.91
CA ARG A 59 -8.18 -13.80 5.74
C ARG A 59 -8.43 -13.10 7.06
N PHE A 60 -7.37 -12.59 7.69
CA PHE A 60 -7.47 -11.81 8.91
C PHE A 60 -8.23 -10.49 8.71
N LEU A 61 -7.95 -9.78 7.63
CA LEU A 61 -8.65 -8.54 7.29
C LEU A 61 -10.13 -8.78 6.96
N GLU A 62 -10.46 -9.90 6.32
CA GLU A 62 -11.84 -10.33 6.07
C GLU A 62 -12.60 -10.59 7.39
N LYS A 63 -11.97 -11.28 8.36
CA LYS A 63 -12.53 -11.44 9.71
C LYS A 63 -12.81 -10.07 10.37
N LEU A 64 -11.83 -9.15 10.33
CA LEU A 64 -12.00 -7.80 10.87
C LEU A 64 -13.08 -6.99 10.13
N TRP A 65 -13.21 -7.19 8.82
CA TRP A 65 -14.26 -6.58 8.02
C TRP A 65 -15.65 -7.00 8.50
N HIS A 66 -15.87 -8.29 8.72
CA HIS A 66 -17.13 -8.79 9.27
C HIS A 66 -17.45 -8.21 10.65
N GLU A 67 -16.45 -8.12 11.54
CA GLU A 67 -16.61 -7.51 12.86
C GLU A 67 -17.06 -6.03 12.76
N CYS A 68 -16.40 -5.25 11.90
CA CYS A 68 -16.75 -3.85 11.66
C CYS A 68 -18.18 -3.70 11.12
N GLU A 69 -18.52 -4.46 10.08
CA GLU A 69 -19.83 -4.37 9.42
C GLU A 69 -20.96 -4.75 10.38
N ASN A 70 -20.77 -5.81 11.18
CA ASN A 70 -21.72 -6.23 12.21
C ASN A 70 -21.89 -5.17 13.30
N ALA A 71 -20.82 -4.44 13.64
CA ALA A 71 -20.86 -3.33 14.58
C ALA A 71 -21.39 -2.02 13.97
N GLY A 72 -21.76 -2.01 12.68
CA GLY A 72 -22.25 -0.81 12.00
C GLY A 72 -21.16 0.22 11.69
N ILE A 73 -19.91 -0.22 11.55
CA ILE A 73 -18.74 0.61 11.20
C ILE A 73 -18.29 0.24 9.77
N PRO A 74 -18.20 1.21 8.83
CA PRO A 74 -17.82 0.91 7.46
C PRO A 74 -16.31 0.58 7.37
N PHE A 75 -15.98 -0.51 6.68
CA PHE A 75 -14.59 -0.91 6.41
C PHE A 75 -14.37 -1.11 4.91
N PHE A 76 -13.52 -0.28 4.31
CA PHE A 76 -13.18 -0.36 2.88
C PHE A 76 -11.78 -0.88 2.60
N PHE A 77 -11.71 -1.72 1.55
CA PHE A 77 -10.47 -2.07 0.88
C PHE A 77 -10.28 -1.15 -0.31
N THR A 78 -9.10 -0.56 -0.41
CA THR A 78 -8.73 0.37 -1.48
C THR A 78 -7.48 -0.14 -2.18
N GLU A 79 -7.43 -0.01 -3.50
CA GLU A 79 -6.27 -0.37 -4.30
C GLU A 79 -5.83 0.81 -5.14
N PHE A 80 -4.51 0.97 -5.27
CA PHE A 80 -3.93 1.90 -6.23
C PHE A 80 -4.38 1.53 -7.65
N CYS A 81 -4.80 2.53 -8.41
CA CYS A 81 -4.99 2.41 -9.84
C CYS A 81 -4.73 3.75 -10.53
N THR A 82 -4.72 3.71 -11.86
CA THR A 82 -4.52 4.89 -12.68
C THR A 82 -5.72 5.19 -13.56
N TYR A 83 -5.80 6.44 -14.00
CA TYR A 83 -6.71 6.88 -15.06
C TYR A 83 -6.01 7.92 -15.93
N GLU A 84 -6.48 8.10 -17.16
CA GLU A 84 -5.93 9.08 -18.09
C GLU A 84 -6.76 10.34 -18.10
N ASP A 85 -6.07 11.46 -18.00
CA ASP A 85 -6.70 12.76 -18.03
C ASP A 85 -5.72 13.83 -18.49
N GLN A 86 -6.28 14.93 -18.99
CA GLN A 86 -5.52 16.05 -19.50
C GLN A 86 -5.01 16.91 -18.35
N ASN A 87 -3.82 17.48 -18.51
CA ASN A 87 -3.37 18.59 -17.69
C ASN A 87 -3.98 19.88 -18.24
N GLU A 88 -4.70 20.65 -17.42
CA GLU A 88 -5.38 21.87 -17.84
C GLU A 88 -4.44 22.95 -18.40
N LYS A 89 -3.18 22.97 -17.95
CA LYS A 89 -2.21 24.00 -18.36
C LYS A 89 -1.40 23.58 -19.57
N THR A 90 -0.93 22.33 -19.61
CA THR A 90 -0.08 21.86 -20.71
C THR A 90 -0.87 21.23 -21.85
N LEU A 91 -2.16 20.92 -21.63
CA LEU A 91 -3.02 20.17 -22.54
C LEU A 91 -2.51 18.75 -22.86
N GLU A 92 -1.50 18.27 -22.14
CA GLU A 92 -0.93 16.94 -22.32
C GLU A 92 -1.74 15.90 -21.53
N TYR A 93 -2.02 14.77 -22.16
CA TYR A 93 -2.61 13.62 -21.48
C TYR A 93 -1.53 12.88 -20.68
N SER A 94 -1.91 12.42 -19.48
CA SER A 94 -1.05 11.57 -18.66
C SER A 94 -1.87 10.67 -17.77
N ARG A 95 -1.23 9.59 -17.28
CA ARG A 95 -1.82 8.75 -16.25
C ARG A 95 -1.68 9.40 -14.88
N LYS A 96 -2.83 9.67 -14.25
CA LYS A 96 -2.97 10.21 -12.89
C LYS A 96 -3.22 9.07 -11.91
N ILE A 97 -2.74 9.24 -10.69
CA ILE A 97 -2.90 8.26 -9.60
C ILE A 97 -4.28 8.44 -8.97
N THR A 98 -4.98 7.34 -8.73
CA THR A 98 -6.22 7.29 -7.96
C THR A 98 -6.31 5.97 -7.18
N TYR A 99 -7.51 5.63 -6.75
CA TYR A 99 -7.85 4.38 -6.11
C TYR A 99 -9.10 3.76 -6.75
N ARG A 100 -9.24 2.44 -6.56
CA ARG A 100 -10.53 1.74 -6.70
C ARG A 100 -10.95 1.15 -5.35
N LEU A 101 -12.23 0.94 -5.16
CA LEU A 101 -12.72 0.02 -4.13
C LEU A 101 -12.57 -1.43 -4.58
N ALA A 102 -12.32 -2.31 -3.61
CA ALA A 102 -12.29 -3.75 -3.77
C ALA A 102 -13.16 -4.41 -2.69
N HIS A 103 -13.78 -5.55 -3.03
CA HIS A 103 -14.45 -6.35 -2.00
C HIS A 103 -13.40 -7.01 -1.09
N PRO A 104 -13.75 -7.31 0.18
CA PRO A 104 -12.86 -7.95 1.15
C PRO A 104 -12.69 -9.46 0.90
N PHE A 105 -13.13 -9.97 -0.26
CA PHE A 105 -13.01 -11.36 -0.68
C PHE A 105 -12.02 -11.44 -1.86
N GLU A 106 -11.32 -12.56 -2.00
CA GLU A 106 -10.37 -12.74 -3.10
C GLU A 106 -11.11 -12.68 -4.45
N TYR A 107 -10.47 -12.07 -5.45
CA TYR A 107 -11.01 -12.05 -6.80
C TYR A 107 -11.02 -13.47 -7.41
N ASP A 108 -12.18 -14.13 -7.40
CA ASP A 108 -12.38 -15.41 -8.09
C ASP A 108 -12.68 -15.19 -9.59
N TYR A 109 -11.65 -15.36 -10.43
CA TYR A 109 -11.74 -15.29 -11.89
C TYR A 109 -12.76 -16.28 -12.51
N GLY A 110 -13.12 -17.37 -11.81
CA GLY A 110 -14.02 -18.42 -12.29
C GLY A 110 -15.50 -18.16 -11.97
N ARG A 111 -15.83 -17.78 -10.73
CA ARG A 111 -17.23 -17.56 -10.29
C ARG A 111 -17.85 -16.25 -10.77
N LEU A 112 -17.08 -15.20 -11.00
CA LEU A 112 -17.64 -13.86 -11.29
C LEU A 112 -17.65 -13.50 -12.78
N ARG A 113 -17.15 -14.40 -13.64
CA ARG A 113 -17.01 -14.20 -15.09
C ARG A 113 -18.32 -13.89 -15.83
N HIS A 114 -19.46 -14.29 -15.27
CA HIS A 114 -20.78 -14.11 -15.88
C HIS A 114 -21.60 -12.96 -15.26
N LEU A 115 -21.10 -12.35 -14.17
CA LEU A 115 -21.77 -11.23 -13.49
C LEU A 115 -21.09 -9.88 -13.73
N LEU A 116 -19.85 -9.90 -14.23
CA LEU A 116 -19.05 -8.69 -14.45
C LEU A 116 -18.45 -8.77 -15.85
N ASN A 117 -18.55 -7.70 -16.64
CA ASN A 117 -17.66 -7.60 -17.77
C ASN A 117 -16.24 -7.63 -17.20
N ALA A 118 -15.33 -8.33 -17.86
CA ALA A 118 -13.94 -8.30 -17.47
C ALA A 118 -13.48 -6.83 -17.41
N ASP A 119 -12.90 -6.44 -16.27
CA ASP A 119 -12.26 -5.14 -15.96
C ASP A 119 -13.10 -3.99 -15.37
N ASP A 120 -14.43 -4.10 -15.16
CA ASP A 120 -15.29 -2.95 -14.79
C ASP A 120 -15.91 -2.93 -13.37
N GLY A 121 -15.27 -3.54 -12.37
CA GLY A 121 -15.28 -2.92 -11.04
C GLY A 121 -16.38 -3.29 -10.03
N LEU A 122 -16.66 -4.58 -9.86
CA LEU A 122 -17.13 -5.16 -8.58
C LEU A 122 -16.26 -6.36 -8.17
N GLY A 123 -14.96 -6.26 -8.46
CA GLY A 123 -14.01 -7.32 -8.16
C GLY A 123 -13.55 -7.34 -6.71
N GLY A 124 -13.27 -8.53 -6.20
CA GLY A 124 -12.46 -8.78 -5.01
C GLY A 124 -11.08 -8.10 -5.02
N TYR A 125 -10.36 -8.23 -3.91
CA TYR A 125 -8.98 -7.75 -3.81
C TYR A 125 -8.05 -8.56 -4.71
N ARG A 126 -7.01 -7.90 -5.22
CA ARG A 126 -5.95 -8.49 -6.07
C ARG A 126 -4.78 -8.99 -5.21
N THR A 127 -4.15 -10.07 -5.64
CA THR A 127 -3.12 -10.80 -4.86
C THR A 127 -1.87 -11.18 -5.66
N ARG A 128 -1.85 -10.94 -6.98
CA ARG A 128 -0.76 -11.39 -7.87
C ARG A 128 0.26 -10.29 -8.17
N GLY A 129 0.29 -9.25 -7.33
CA GLY A 129 1.23 -8.13 -7.47
C GLY A 129 0.82 -7.07 -8.48
N GLU A 130 -0.39 -7.15 -9.05
CA GLU A 130 -0.87 -6.26 -10.11
C GLU A 130 -0.89 -4.80 -9.67
N VAL A 131 -1.30 -4.55 -8.41
CA VAL A 131 -1.37 -3.20 -7.84
C VAL A 131 0.03 -2.64 -7.64
N PHE A 132 0.98 -3.49 -7.26
CA PHE A 132 2.38 -3.12 -7.06
C PHE A 132 3.07 -2.84 -8.39
N GLU A 133 2.92 -3.73 -9.37
CA GLU A 133 3.52 -3.57 -10.71
C GLU A 133 2.91 -2.38 -11.46
N GLU A 134 1.61 -2.10 -11.32
CA GLU A 134 1.00 -0.89 -11.89
C GLU A 134 1.70 0.38 -11.39
N MET A 135 1.98 0.46 -10.09
CA MET A 135 2.71 1.57 -9.51
C MET A 135 4.15 1.64 -10.04
N VAL A 136 4.90 0.53 -10.01
CA VAL A 136 6.28 0.49 -10.51
C VAL A 136 6.34 0.87 -12.00
N SER A 137 5.41 0.36 -12.81
CA SER A 137 5.29 0.65 -14.23
C SER A 137 4.91 2.11 -14.52
N LEU A 138 4.00 2.71 -13.74
CA LEU A 138 3.68 4.15 -13.81
C LEU A 138 4.85 5.03 -13.37
N ARG A 139 5.71 4.53 -12.50
CA ARG A 139 6.88 5.26 -12.01
C ARG A 139 8.10 5.05 -12.91
N ALA A 140 8.17 3.92 -13.62
CA ALA A 140 9.38 3.42 -14.30
C ALA A 140 10.60 3.41 -13.35
N HIS A 141 10.35 3.14 -12.07
CA HIS A 141 11.36 2.93 -11.05
C HIS A 141 10.79 2.08 -9.92
N ILE A 142 11.65 1.25 -9.37
CA ILE A 142 11.35 0.38 -8.24
C ILE A 142 11.34 1.22 -6.95
N PRO A 143 10.41 0.96 -6.00
CA PRO A 143 10.50 1.52 -4.65
C PRO A 143 11.74 0.99 -3.93
N ASN A 144 12.30 1.79 -3.03
CA ASN A 144 13.41 1.34 -2.20
C ASN A 144 13.30 1.88 -0.77
N ARG A 145 14.25 1.46 0.07
CA ARG A 145 14.30 1.81 1.50
C ARG A 145 14.28 3.32 1.79
N PHE A 146 14.81 4.12 0.87
CA PHE A 146 14.90 5.57 0.96
C PHE A 146 13.64 6.23 0.38
N SER A 147 13.30 5.90 -0.87
CA SER A 147 12.22 6.58 -1.62
C SER A 147 10.81 6.18 -1.18
N ARG A 148 10.63 4.93 -0.70
CA ARG A 148 9.38 4.39 -0.15
C ARG A 148 8.14 4.74 -1.00
N THR A 149 8.28 4.66 -2.33
CA THR A 149 7.25 5.13 -3.25
C THR A 149 5.97 4.29 -3.18
N CYS A 150 6.05 3.02 -2.77
CA CYS A 150 4.88 2.20 -2.47
C CYS A 150 4.05 2.79 -1.31
N THR A 151 4.68 3.24 -0.21
CA THR A 151 3.97 3.94 0.87
C THR A 151 3.36 5.25 0.39
N THR A 152 4.13 6.05 -0.34
CA THR A 152 3.71 7.38 -0.81
C THR A 152 2.51 7.29 -1.75
N HIS A 153 2.53 6.37 -2.71
CA HIS A 153 1.50 6.31 -3.76
C HIS A 153 0.38 5.34 -3.43
N MET A 154 0.70 4.14 -2.94
CA MET A 154 -0.29 3.06 -2.76
C MET A 154 -0.98 3.10 -1.41
N LYS A 155 -0.40 3.78 -0.40
CA LYS A 155 -1.03 3.95 0.92
C LYS A 155 -1.51 5.39 1.11
N VAL A 156 -0.58 6.36 1.07
CA VAL A 156 -0.87 7.76 1.35
C VAL A 156 -1.71 8.41 0.24
N GLY A 157 -1.24 8.37 -1.01
CA GLY A 157 -1.98 8.97 -2.15
C GLY A 157 -3.38 8.37 -2.34
N VAL A 158 -3.47 7.03 -2.28
CA VAL A 158 -4.75 6.30 -2.28
C VAL A 158 -5.66 6.77 -1.14
N SER A 159 -5.14 6.86 0.08
CA SER A 159 -5.89 7.34 1.25
C SER A 159 -6.43 8.76 1.04
N VAL A 160 -5.61 9.68 0.53
CA VAL A 160 -6.03 11.07 0.30
C VAL A 160 -7.18 11.13 -0.70
N ASN A 161 -7.04 10.45 -1.84
CA ASN A 161 -8.08 10.42 -2.87
C ASN A 161 -9.37 9.76 -2.35
N PHE A 162 -9.26 8.67 -1.59
CA PHE A 162 -10.42 8.03 -0.98
C PHE A 162 -11.10 8.96 0.03
N MET A 163 -10.33 9.62 0.90
CA MET A 163 -10.90 10.47 1.95
C MET A 163 -11.59 11.70 1.36
N HIS A 164 -11.08 12.26 0.26
CA HIS A 164 -11.77 13.31 -0.48
C HIS A 164 -13.17 12.87 -0.92
N ASP A 165 -13.29 11.70 -1.54
CA ASP A 165 -14.58 11.16 -1.99
C ASP A 165 -15.46 10.74 -0.79
N TRP A 166 -14.88 10.16 0.26
CA TRP A 166 -15.59 9.71 1.47
C TRP A 166 -16.13 10.85 2.33
N LEU A 167 -15.42 11.98 2.43
CA LEU A 167 -15.88 13.14 3.20
C LEU A 167 -16.79 14.07 2.38
N SER A 168 -16.80 13.93 1.05
CA SER A 168 -17.78 14.64 0.22
C SER A 168 -19.22 14.23 0.58
N ASP A 169 -20.23 15.08 0.46
CA ASP A 169 -21.64 14.70 0.73
C ASP A 169 -22.28 13.88 -0.41
N ARG A 170 -21.60 12.79 -0.81
CA ARG A 170 -21.98 11.91 -1.91
C ARG A 170 -21.88 10.44 -1.52
N ASP A 171 -22.90 9.66 -1.87
CA ASP A 171 -22.89 8.19 -1.73
C ASP A 171 -22.16 7.48 -2.88
N THR A 172 -21.83 8.23 -3.94
CA THR A 172 -21.21 7.71 -5.16
C THR A 172 -19.81 8.27 -5.35
N ILE A 173 -18.94 7.40 -5.85
CA ILE A 173 -17.60 7.73 -6.33
C ILE A 173 -17.73 8.01 -7.83
N PRO A 174 -17.43 9.23 -8.30
CA PRO A 174 -17.62 9.59 -9.70
C PRO A 174 -16.60 8.89 -10.60
N ARG A 175 -17.03 8.63 -11.84
CA ARG A 175 -16.14 8.22 -12.95
C ARG A 175 -15.06 9.28 -13.15
N MET A 176 -13.80 8.86 -13.32
CA MET A 176 -12.69 9.77 -13.66
C MET A 176 -12.00 9.39 -14.96
N GLY A 177 -11.44 10.40 -15.62
CA GLY A 177 -10.72 10.30 -16.87
C GLY A 177 -11.51 10.75 -18.09
N HIS A 178 -10.82 10.86 -19.21
CA HIS A 178 -11.41 11.40 -20.44
C HIS A 178 -12.51 10.49 -21.01
N PHE A 179 -13.39 11.06 -21.86
CA PHE A 179 -14.52 10.34 -22.47
C PHE A 179 -14.20 9.73 -23.85
N ALA A 180 -12.95 9.78 -24.30
CA ALA A 180 -12.56 9.10 -25.53
C ALA A 180 -12.72 7.56 -25.41
N ASN A 181 -12.99 6.93 -26.55
CA ASN A 181 -13.20 5.48 -26.69
C ASN A 181 -11.89 4.65 -26.64
N GLN A 182 -10.74 5.32 -26.57
CA GLN A 182 -9.41 4.72 -26.47
C GLN A 182 -8.48 5.64 -25.67
N SER A 183 -7.35 5.08 -25.20
CA SER A 183 -6.27 5.81 -24.55
C SER A 183 -5.83 7.03 -25.38
N ARG A 184 -5.55 8.13 -24.68
CA ARG A 184 -4.99 9.37 -25.24
C ARG A 184 -3.50 9.53 -24.91
N VAL A 185 -2.97 8.70 -24.02
CA VAL A 185 -1.54 8.68 -23.71
C VAL A 185 -0.82 7.78 -24.70
N THR A 186 0.07 8.35 -25.50
CA THR A 186 0.80 7.60 -26.54
C THR A 186 2.20 7.16 -26.08
N PRO A 187 2.78 6.12 -26.70
CA PRO A 187 4.21 5.80 -26.55
C PRO A 187 5.14 7.01 -26.76
N GLU A 188 4.81 7.87 -27.72
CA GLU A 188 5.52 9.11 -28.02
C GLU A 188 5.51 10.08 -26.85
N ASP A 189 4.38 10.20 -26.13
CA ASP A 189 4.29 11.07 -24.95
C ASP A 189 5.22 10.62 -23.83
N TRP A 190 5.27 9.31 -23.55
CA TRP A 190 6.17 8.76 -22.53
C TRP A 190 7.64 8.95 -22.92
N TYR A 191 7.98 8.67 -24.18
CA TYR A 191 9.36 8.83 -24.65
C TYR A 191 9.78 10.29 -24.67
N ARG A 192 8.93 11.19 -25.17
CA ARG A 192 9.15 12.64 -25.17
C ARG A 192 9.37 13.16 -23.75
N LYS A 193 8.55 12.74 -22.79
CA LYS A 193 8.69 13.11 -21.38
C LYS A 193 10.00 12.57 -20.79
N HIS A 194 10.35 11.31 -21.07
CA HIS A 194 11.62 10.71 -20.65
C HIS A 194 12.83 11.50 -21.16
N ARG A 195 12.86 11.84 -22.45
CA ARG A 195 13.93 12.67 -23.04
C ARG A 195 13.96 14.08 -22.48
N LYS A 196 12.80 14.71 -22.24
CA LYS A 196 12.68 16.05 -21.63
C LYS A 196 13.36 16.13 -20.27
N TYR A 197 13.35 15.05 -19.48
CA TYR A 197 14.00 14.98 -18.17
C TYR A 197 15.40 14.34 -18.23
N GLY A 198 16.07 14.36 -19.39
CA GLY A 198 17.45 13.87 -19.54
C GLY A 198 17.59 12.36 -19.55
N GLY A 199 16.49 11.62 -19.73
CA GLY A 199 16.50 10.16 -19.81
C GLY A 199 17.29 9.66 -21.01
N LYS A 200 18.15 8.64 -20.79
CA LYS A 200 19.04 8.10 -21.82
C LYS A 200 18.54 6.82 -22.50
N LEU A 201 17.58 6.12 -21.90
CA LEU A 201 16.98 4.90 -22.47
C LEU A 201 16.36 5.15 -23.85
N THR A 202 16.41 4.12 -24.69
CA THR A 202 15.70 4.02 -25.97
C THR A 202 14.19 4.04 -25.76
N LYS A 203 13.44 4.27 -26.84
CA LYS A 203 11.97 4.23 -26.80
C LYS A 203 11.47 2.86 -26.36
N ASP A 204 12.02 1.78 -26.89
CA ASP A 204 11.59 0.41 -26.59
C ASP A 204 11.81 0.04 -25.12
N GLU A 205 12.95 0.43 -24.53
CA GLU A 205 13.21 0.25 -23.10
C GLU A 205 12.23 1.05 -22.23
N VAL A 206 11.91 2.29 -22.61
CA VAL A 206 10.88 3.07 -21.93
C VAL A 206 9.54 2.35 -22.01
N MET A 207 9.16 1.85 -23.18
CA MET A 207 7.89 1.17 -23.38
C MET A 207 7.83 -0.17 -22.63
N ALA A 208 8.91 -0.92 -22.53
CA ALA A 208 9.00 -2.13 -21.73
C ALA A 208 8.69 -1.85 -20.25
N HIS A 209 9.18 -0.74 -19.70
CA HIS A 209 8.80 -0.32 -18.35
C HIS A 209 7.33 0.15 -18.26
N ARG A 210 6.72 0.62 -19.35
CA ARG A 210 5.33 1.09 -19.37
C ARG A 210 4.30 0.04 -19.76
N GLU A 211 4.73 -1.15 -20.17
CA GLU A 211 3.86 -2.18 -20.72
C GLU A 211 2.72 -2.55 -19.76
N PHE A 212 3.02 -2.75 -18.48
CA PHE A 212 1.98 -3.14 -17.52
C PHE A 212 0.94 -2.04 -17.33
N VAL A 213 1.38 -0.79 -17.09
CA VAL A 213 0.47 0.33 -16.88
C VAL A 213 -0.29 0.71 -18.16
N SER A 214 0.30 0.55 -19.35
CA SER A 214 -0.37 0.87 -20.62
C SER A 214 -1.60 0.00 -20.89
N GLN A 215 -1.58 -1.24 -20.38
CA GLN A 215 -2.68 -2.18 -20.49
C GLN A 215 -3.76 -1.99 -19.41
N ARG A 216 -3.55 -1.11 -18.43
CA ARG A 216 -4.56 -0.85 -17.39
C ARG A 216 -5.67 0.07 -17.95
N PRO A 217 -6.90 -0.01 -17.41
CA PRO A 217 -7.98 0.89 -17.79
C PRO A 217 -7.54 2.36 -17.77
N TRP A 218 -7.92 3.13 -18.80
CA TRP A 218 -7.64 4.58 -18.87
C TRP A 218 -8.71 5.42 -18.14
N VAL A 219 -9.71 4.77 -17.54
CA VAL A 219 -10.83 5.40 -16.84
C VAL A 219 -10.97 4.72 -15.48
N ARG A 220 -11.21 5.51 -14.44
CA ARG A 220 -11.76 4.97 -13.18
C ARG A 220 -13.28 4.91 -13.34
N PRO A 221 -13.93 3.73 -13.35
CA PRO A 221 -15.38 3.65 -13.41
C PRO A 221 -16.01 4.31 -12.17
N ALA A 222 -17.29 4.67 -12.27
CA ALA A 222 -18.05 5.09 -11.10
C ALA A 222 -18.28 3.88 -10.18
N GLN A 223 -18.28 4.10 -8.86
CA GLN A 223 -18.51 3.06 -7.84
C GLN A 223 -19.48 3.62 -6.79
N ARG A 224 -20.14 2.77 -6.00
CA ARG A 224 -20.94 3.21 -4.85
C ARG A 224 -20.40 2.63 -3.55
N PHE A 225 -20.37 3.42 -2.47
CA PHE A 225 -19.86 2.92 -1.20
C PHE A 225 -20.67 1.74 -0.65
N ASN A 226 -21.99 1.76 -0.85
CA ASN A 226 -22.89 0.69 -0.39
C ASN A 226 -22.75 -0.63 -1.15
N GLU A 227 -22.03 -0.66 -2.28
CA GLU A 227 -21.69 -1.90 -2.97
C GLU A 227 -20.54 -2.63 -2.25
N TYR A 228 -19.70 -1.92 -1.50
CA TYR A 228 -18.49 -2.45 -0.87
C TYR A 228 -18.56 -2.52 0.67
N SER A 229 -19.59 -1.93 1.27
CA SER A 229 -19.90 -1.97 2.69
C SER A 229 -21.41 -1.96 2.85
N SER A 230 -21.96 -2.93 3.58
CA SER A 230 -23.38 -3.02 3.89
C SER A 230 -23.84 -1.90 4.83
N VAL A 231 -22.93 -1.38 5.65
CA VAL A 231 -23.15 -0.19 6.49
C VAL A 231 -23.32 1.07 5.65
N GLY A 232 -22.58 1.15 4.52
CA GLY A 232 -22.58 2.27 3.60
C GLY A 232 -22.16 3.58 4.26
N LYS A 233 -22.58 4.69 3.66
CA LYS A 233 -22.32 6.03 4.17
C LYS A 233 -23.51 6.54 4.96
N ARG A 234 -23.24 7.17 6.11
CA ARG A 234 -24.22 8.00 6.82
C ARG A 234 -23.48 9.09 7.57
N HIS A 235 -23.07 10.15 6.88
CA HIS A 235 -22.43 11.28 7.53
C HIS A 235 -23.51 12.28 8.00
N GLN A 236 -23.60 12.48 9.32
CA GLN A 236 -24.54 13.42 9.95
C GLN A 236 -23.81 14.33 10.94
N SER A 237 -22.48 14.44 10.81
CA SER A 237 -21.65 15.22 11.72
C SER A 237 -21.94 16.71 11.56
N PRO A 238 -21.97 17.51 12.66
CA PRO A 238 -21.97 18.96 12.57
C PRO A 238 -20.62 19.53 12.09
N TYR A 239 -19.59 18.70 11.97
CA TYR A 239 -18.29 19.09 11.45
C TYR A 239 -18.36 19.31 9.93
N THR A 240 -18.06 20.54 9.48
CA THR A 240 -18.14 20.97 8.07
C THR A 240 -16.78 21.15 7.41
N GLY A 241 -15.69 20.82 8.10
CA GLY A 241 -14.34 20.87 7.54
C GLY A 241 -14.00 19.62 6.73
N ASP A 242 -12.90 19.69 5.98
CA ASP A 242 -12.39 18.56 5.17
C ASP A 242 -11.28 17.77 5.89
N ASP A 243 -10.96 18.13 7.15
CA ASP A 243 -9.96 17.44 7.96
C ASP A 243 -10.56 16.26 8.74
N TYR A 244 -9.70 15.34 9.16
CA TYR A 244 -10.06 14.14 9.90
C TYR A 244 -8.92 13.73 10.84
N LEU A 245 -9.22 12.89 11.83
CA LEU A 245 -8.19 12.24 12.63
C LEU A 245 -7.72 10.96 11.95
N SER A 246 -6.42 10.85 11.70
CA SER A 246 -5.78 9.66 11.17
C SER A 246 -5.29 8.81 12.35
N ILE A 247 -6.01 7.73 12.66
CA ILE A 247 -5.75 6.87 13.81
C ILE A 247 -4.83 5.74 13.38
N ILE A 248 -3.64 5.66 13.99
CA ILE A 248 -2.54 4.81 13.52
C ILE A 248 -2.05 3.90 14.65
N GLY A 249 -1.98 2.59 14.37
CA GLY A 249 -1.48 1.57 15.30
C GLY A 249 0.04 1.46 15.36
N ILE A 250 0.72 2.54 15.74
CA ILE A 250 2.15 2.55 16.10
C ILE A 250 2.27 2.22 17.59
N ARG A 251 3.12 1.27 17.96
CA ARG A 251 3.35 0.90 19.36
C ARG A 251 4.27 1.90 20.07
N ALA A 252 4.22 1.93 21.40
CA ALA A 252 5.07 2.77 22.23
C ALA A 252 6.56 2.45 22.09
N ASP A 253 6.91 1.21 21.76
CA ASP A 253 8.28 0.77 21.52
C ASP A 253 8.82 1.08 20.10
N GLU A 254 8.01 1.68 19.21
CA GLU A 254 8.42 2.15 17.88
C GLU A 254 8.75 3.66 17.88
N GLN A 255 9.54 4.13 18.85
CA GLN A 255 9.70 5.55 19.17
C GLN A 255 10.28 6.37 18.00
N ALA A 256 11.25 5.82 17.26
CA ALA A 256 11.83 6.50 16.10
C ALA A 256 10.78 6.75 15.00
N ARG A 257 9.88 5.76 14.79
CA ARG A 257 8.77 5.87 13.86
C ARG A 257 7.73 6.89 14.32
N TYR A 258 7.39 6.90 15.60
CA TYR A 258 6.50 7.91 16.19
C TYR A 258 7.04 9.34 15.99
N VAL A 259 8.30 9.59 16.35
CA VAL A 259 8.94 10.91 16.22
C VAL A 259 8.94 11.37 14.76
N ARG A 260 9.32 10.50 13.82
CA ARG A 260 9.30 10.79 12.39
C ARG A 260 7.90 11.15 11.89
N MET A 261 6.88 10.41 12.32
CA MET A 261 5.50 10.66 11.89
C MET A 261 4.93 11.94 12.51
N LYS A 262 5.22 12.22 13.78
CA LYS A 262 4.79 13.46 14.47
C LYS A 262 5.46 14.71 13.88
N ALA A 263 6.70 14.60 13.42
CA ALA A 263 7.40 15.68 12.74
C ALA A 263 6.87 15.98 11.33
N SER A 264 6.13 15.04 10.71
CA SER A 264 5.57 15.23 9.38
C SER A 264 4.44 16.27 9.40
N LYS A 265 4.65 17.39 8.71
CA LYS A 265 3.65 18.48 8.58
C LYS A 265 2.65 18.28 7.44
N ALA A 266 2.48 17.05 6.95
CA ALA A 266 1.65 16.78 5.78
C ALA A 266 0.15 16.97 6.11
N LYS A 267 -0.37 18.18 5.86
CA LYS A 267 -1.80 18.52 6.08
C LYS A 267 -2.77 17.59 5.37
N ALA A 268 -2.40 17.06 4.20
CA ALA A 268 -3.31 16.26 3.37
C ALA A 268 -3.71 14.89 3.98
N THR A 269 -3.02 14.42 5.02
CA THR A 269 -3.24 13.08 5.60
C THR A 269 -4.04 13.08 6.90
N GLY A 270 -4.69 14.21 7.23
CA GLY A 270 -5.38 14.41 8.49
C GLY A 270 -4.42 14.56 9.68
N ILE A 271 -5.00 14.77 10.86
CA ILE A 271 -4.28 14.94 12.12
C ILE A 271 -3.93 13.55 12.66
N SER A 272 -2.64 13.23 12.76
CA SER A 272 -2.20 11.90 13.22
C SER A 272 -2.41 11.71 14.71
N VAL A 273 -2.99 10.58 15.10
CA VAL A 273 -3.24 10.17 16.49
C VAL A 273 -2.69 8.76 16.70
N PHE A 274 -2.08 8.51 17.86
CA PHE A 274 -1.30 7.30 18.14
C PHE A 274 -1.75 6.58 19.44
N PRO A 275 -2.97 6.00 19.48
CA PRO A 275 -3.55 5.55 20.75
C PRO A 275 -2.77 4.46 21.48
N LEU A 276 -1.98 3.64 20.78
CA LEU A 276 -1.13 2.63 21.42
C LEU A 276 0.13 3.25 22.06
N VAL A 277 0.70 4.31 21.46
CA VAL A 277 1.78 5.10 22.07
C VAL A 277 1.27 5.78 23.33
N ASP A 278 0.12 6.44 23.24
CA ASP A 278 -0.48 7.19 24.35
C ASP A 278 -0.84 6.26 25.53
N ALA A 279 -1.21 5.02 25.23
CA ALA A 279 -1.48 3.98 26.23
C ALA A 279 -0.22 3.23 26.73
N GLY A 280 0.97 3.53 26.19
CA GLY A 280 2.21 2.84 26.56
C GLY A 280 2.28 1.38 26.12
N LEU A 281 1.49 0.95 25.12
CA LEU A 281 1.40 -0.44 24.69
C LEU A 281 2.53 -0.80 23.72
N THR A 282 3.23 -1.89 24.04
CA THR A 282 4.44 -2.39 23.38
C THR A 282 4.15 -3.63 22.53
N ARG A 283 5.19 -4.19 21.90
CA ARG A 283 5.09 -5.50 21.24
C ARG A 283 4.60 -6.59 22.19
N SER A 284 5.04 -6.60 23.45
CA SER A 284 4.63 -7.63 24.42
C SER A 284 3.11 -7.60 24.63
N ASP A 285 2.54 -6.42 24.81
CA ASP A 285 1.10 -6.26 25.03
C ASP A 285 0.29 -6.70 23.81
N VAL A 286 0.78 -6.40 22.60
CA VAL A 286 0.17 -6.88 21.35
C VAL A 286 0.19 -8.42 21.31
N MET A 287 1.31 -9.03 21.67
CA MET A 287 1.43 -10.48 21.69
C MET A 287 0.47 -11.12 22.70
N ASP A 288 0.37 -10.55 23.90
CA ASP A 288 -0.45 -11.10 24.97
C ASP A 288 -1.95 -10.93 24.67
N PHE A 289 -2.34 -9.82 24.02
CA PHE A 289 -3.70 -9.64 23.48
C PHE A 289 -4.08 -10.77 22.51
N TRP A 290 -3.21 -11.09 21.55
CA TRP A 290 -3.53 -12.12 20.55
C TRP A 290 -3.46 -13.55 21.10
N LYS A 291 -2.58 -13.81 22.08
CA LYS A 291 -2.59 -15.09 22.81
C LYS A 291 -3.90 -15.29 23.58
N ALA A 292 -4.50 -14.22 24.08
CA ALA A 292 -5.79 -14.26 24.77
C ALA A 292 -6.99 -14.37 23.81
N ASN A 293 -6.81 -14.06 22.52
CA ASN A 293 -7.85 -14.08 21.47
C ASN A 293 -7.39 -14.89 20.24
N PRO A 294 -7.01 -16.17 20.39
CA PRO A 294 -6.35 -16.94 19.32
C PRO A 294 -7.24 -17.18 18.09
N GLU A 295 -8.56 -17.23 18.25
CA GLU A 295 -9.53 -17.43 17.17
C GLU A 295 -9.61 -16.24 16.19
N LYS A 296 -9.27 -15.05 16.68
CA LYS A 296 -9.23 -13.80 15.90
C LYS A 296 -7.82 -13.45 15.42
N ASP A 297 -6.80 -14.17 15.85
CA ASP A 297 -5.41 -13.84 15.50
C ASP A 297 -5.12 -14.00 14.00
N LEU A 298 -4.05 -13.34 13.57
CA LEU A 298 -3.53 -13.33 12.20
C LEU A 298 -2.93 -14.69 11.77
N GLU A 299 -2.81 -15.67 12.68
CA GLU A 299 -2.38 -17.05 12.39
C GLU A 299 -1.01 -17.12 11.67
N LEU A 300 -0.14 -16.14 11.93
CA LEU A 300 1.21 -16.05 11.36
C LEU A 300 2.29 -16.12 12.42
N ASP A 301 3.43 -16.70 12.09
CA ASP A 301 4.58 -16.73 12.98
C ASP A 301 4.95 -15.31 13.46
N HIS A 302 4.99 -15.16 14.79
CA HIS A 302 5.24 -13.89 15.47
C HIS A 302 6.70 -13.42 15.38
N ASP A 303 7.63 -14.33 15.12
CA ASP A 303 9.07 -14.10 15.03
C ASP A 303 9.53 -13.84 13.60
N LEU A 304 8.78 -14.33 12.61
CA LEU A 304 9.08 -14.12 11.19
C LEU A 304 8.60 -12.77 10.63
N ASN A 305 7.86 -11.96 11.40
CA ASN A 305 7.34 -10.65 10.99
C ASN A 305 6.61 -10.69 9.63
N LEU A 306 5.76 -11.71 9.46
CA LEU A 306 5.00 -11.96 8.23
C LEU A 306 3.70 -11.15 8.14
N SER A 307 3.42 -10.29 9.11
CA SER A 307 2.11 -9.67 9.29
C SER A 307 1.75 -8.56 8.27
N ASN A 308 2.50 -8.41 7.18
CA ASN A 308 2.30 -7.42 6.11
C ASN A 308 2.84 -8.03 4.79
N CYS A 309 3.42 -7.23 3.88
CA CYS A 309 4.01 -7.74 2.65
C CYS A 309 5.10 -8.80 2.92
N VAL A 310 5.03 -9.96 2.26
CA VAL A 310 5.85 -11.15 2.56
C VAL A 310 7.34 -10.81 2.47
N TYR A 311 7.79 -10.36 1.30
CA TYR A 311 9.19 -10.01 1.06
C TYR A 311 9.46 -8.51 1.04
N CYS A 312 8.77 -7.69 1.85
CA CYS A 312 9.03 -6.24 1.87
C CYS A 312 10.52 -5.89 1.97
N PHE A 313 11.08 -5.12 1.04
CA PHE A 313 12.49 -4.70 1.02
C PHE A 313 12.92 -3.86 2.24
N MET A 314 11.95 -3.37 3.02
CA MET A 314 12.22 -2.72 4.31
C MET A 314 12.71 -3.72 5.37
N LYS A 315 12.37 -5.01 5.23
CA LYS A 315 12.88 -6.07 6.11
C LYS A 315 14.36 -6.31 5.81
N GLY A 316 15.16 -6.49 6.86
CA GLY A 316 16.59 -6.80 6.75
C GLY A 316 16.87 -8.04 5.86
N PRO A 317 17.97 -8.08 5.10
CA PRO A 317 18.29 -9.21 4.23
C PRO A 317 18.28 -10.57 4.93
N ARG A 318 18.80 -10.66 6.17
CA ARG A 318 18.75 -11.88 7.00
C ARG A 318 17.33 -12.33 7.32
N ALA A 319 16.45 -11.38 7.64
CA ALA A 319 15.03 -11.67 7.91
C ALA A 319 14.33 -12.16 6.63
N LEU A 320 14.62 -11.54 5.48
CA LEU A 320 14.09 -11.96 4.19
C LEU A 320 14.59 -13.35 3.78
N ALA A 321 15.87 -13.67 4.02
CA ALA A 321 16.41 -15.01 3.77
C ALA A 321 15.75 -16.07 4.66
N ARG A 322 15.46 -15.73 5.92
CA ARG A 322 14.71 -16.63 6.84
C ARG A 322 13.26 -16.81 6.39
N ILE A 323 12.59 -15.74 5.96
CA ILE A 323 11.24 -15.81 5.37
C ILE A 323 11.27 -16.69 4.11
N ALA A 324 12.23 -16.48 3.22
CA ALA A 324 12.37 -17.25 1.98
C ALA A 324 12.46 -18.75 2.24
N ARG A 325 13.30 -19.17 3.21
CA ARG A 325 13.40 -20.57 3.62
C ARG A 325 12.09 -21.16 4.15
N ALA A 326 11.23 -20.33 4.75
CA ALA A 326 9.99 -20.78 5.37
C ALA A 326 8.79 -20.73 4.41
N THR A 327 8.77 -19.79 3.46
CA THR A 327 7.56 -19.45 2.69
C THR A 327 7.71 -19.51 1.17
N ASP A 328 8.92 -19.50 0.61
CA ASP A 328 9.09 -19.48 -0.84
C ASP A 328 8.66 -20.82 -1.46
N THR A 329 7.64 -20.79 -2.33
CA THR A 329 7.16 -22.01 -3.01
C THR A 329 7.91 -22.29 -4.30
N GLY A 330 8.71 -21.33 -4.78
CA GLY A 330 9.44 -21.40 -6.05
C GLY A 330 8.59 -21.14 -7.30
N LYS A 331 7.27 -20.93 -7.16
CA LYS A 331 6.35 -20.71 -8.29
C LYS A 331 6.52 -19.36 -8.98
N ALA A 332 6.95 -18.33 -8.23
CA ALA A 332 7.11 -16.95 -8.73
C ALA A 332 5.83 -16.32 -9.32
N GLU A 333 4.64 -16.80 -8.96
CA GLU A 333 3.36 -16.35 -9.53
C GLU A 333 2.78 -15.10 -8.84
N SER A 334 3.21 -14.82 -7.61
CA SER A 334 2.69 -13.71 -6.81
C SER A 334 3.78 -13.14 -5.90
N PRO A 335 3.58 -11.95 -5.30
CA PRO A 335 4.54 -11.41 -4.33
C PRO A 335 4.66 -12.22 -3.03
N ALA A 336 3.83 -13.26 -2.84
CA ALA A 336 4.04 -14.23 -1.77
C ALA A 336 5.24 -15.16 -2.04
N ASP A 337 5.78 -15.17 -3.27
CA ASP A 337 6.95 -15.93 -3.70
C ASP A 337 8.14 -15.01 -3.97
N LEU A 338 9.34 -15.45 -3.57
CA LEU A 338 10.55 -14.62 -3.69
C LEU A 338 10.93 -14.42 -5.17
N GLY A 339 10.70 -15.45 -6.00
CA GLY A 339 10.98 -15.40 -7.44
C GLY A 339 10.26 -14.25 -8.15
N TRP A 340 9.04 -13.91 -7.73
CA TRP A 340 8.30 -12.79 -8.30
C TRP A 340 9.02 -11.46 -8.09
N TRP A 341 9.60 -11.25 -6.90
CA TRP A 341 10.37 -10.05 -6.59
C TRP A 341 11.69 -9.98 -7.38
N VAL A 342 12.34 -11.12 -7.61
CA VAL A 342 13.54 -11.21 -8.46
C VAL A 342 13.22 -10.79 -9.89
N GLU A 343 12.11 -11.28 -10.44
CA GLU A 343 11.68 -10.93 -11.80
C GLU A 343 11.27 -9.47 -11.92
N LEU A 344 10.52 -8.95 -10.95
CA LEU A 344 10.14 -7.55 -10.90
C LEU A 344 11.38 -6.65 -10.79
N GLU A 345 12.34 -7.02 -9.94
CA GLU A 345 13.61 -6.29 -9.83
C GLU A 345 14.35 -6.28 -11.16
N ARG A 346 14.54 -7.45 -11.78
CA ARG A 346 15.18 -7.57 -13.08
C ARG A 346 14.52 -6.71 -14.17
N LYS A 347 13.18 -6.64 -14.17
CA LYS A 347 12.40 -5.90 -15.17
C LYS A 347 12.52 -4.38 -15.03
N TYR A 348 12.64 -3.86 -13.81
CA TYR A 348 12.52 -2.41 -13.54
C TYR A 348 13.78 -1.77 -12.93
N LYS A 349 14.82 -2.55 -12.67
CA LYS A 349 16.10 -2.07 -12.14
C LYS A 349 16.73 -1.11 -13.13
N ARG A 350 17.33 -0.05 -12.59
CA ARG A 350 18.04 0.96 -13.38
C ARG A 350 19.53 0.73 -13.31
N TYR A 351 20.19 0.83 -14.45
CA TYR A 351 21.64 0.78 -14.57
C TYR A 351 22.19 2.18 -14.84
N PHE A 352 23.35 2.46 -14.28
CA PHE A 352 24.06 3.72 -14.47
C PHE A 352 25.56 3.53 -14.22
N GLU A 353 26.36 4.48 -14.67
CA GLU A 353 27.78 4.53 -14.37
C GLU A 353 27.97 5.33 -13.08
N LYS A 354 28.62 4.71 -12.10
CA LYS A 354 29.06 5.36 -10.87
C LYS A 354 30.53 5.71 -11.01
N VAL A 355 30.88 6.97 -10.81
CA VAL A 355 32.29 7.40 -10.81
C VAL A 355 32.77 7.46 -9.37
N THR A 356 33.53 6.44 -8.95
CA THR A 356 34.19 6.42 -7.65
C THR A 356 35.68 6.66 -7.87
N PHE A 357 36.23 7.76 -7.33
CA PHE A 357 37.64 8.13 -7.50
C PHE A 357 38.12 8.29 -8.96
N GLY A 358 37.22 8.64 -9.89
CA GLY A 358 37.55 8.96 -11.29
C GLY A 358 37.41 7.79 -12.27
N GLU A 359 37.29 6.56 -11.78
CA GLU A 359 37.02 5.39 -12.61
C GLU A 359 35.50 5.13 -12.68
N PRO A 360 34.93 5.01 -13.89
CA PRO A 360 33.52 4.65 -14.06
C PRO A 360 33.30 3.16 -13.83
N GLU A 361 32.42 2.82 -12.89
CA GLU A 361 32.02 1.46 -12.58
C GLU A 361 30.52 1.25 -12.89
N PRO A 362 30.13 0.08 -13.42
CA PRO A 362 28.73 -0.21 -13.66
C PRO A 362 27.99 -0.45 -12.34
N ALA A 363 26.95 0.36 -12.10
CA ALA A 363 26.12 0.31 -10.92
C ALA A 363 24.63 0.09 -11.26
N GLY A 364 23.91 -0.46 -10.29
CA GLY A 364 22.48 -0.69 -10.34
C GLY A 364 21.76 0.01 -9.19
N TYR A 365 20.49 0.34 -9.41
CA TYR A 365 19.60 0.85 -8.38
C TYR A 365 18.37 -0.06 -8.26
N GLY A 366 18.28 -0.80 -7.16
CA GLY A 366 17.26 -1.80 -6.89
C GLY A 366 16.46 -1.51 -5.61
N PHE A 367 15.78 -2.53 -5.09
CA PHE A 367 14.92 -2.42 -3.91
C PHE A 367 15.67 -2.02 -2.62
N PHE A 368 16.92 -2.45 -2.49
CA PHE A 368 17.78 -2.13 -1.35
C PHE A 368 18.66 -0.89 -1.60
N GLY A 369 18.49 -0.21 -2.73
CA GLY A 369 19.23 0.98 -3.11
C GLY A 369 20.31 0.72 -4.15
N GLU A 370 21.32 1.57 -4.13
CA GLU A 370 22.48 1.52 -5.02
C GLU A 370 23.41 0.34 -4.68
N HIS A 371 23.94 -0.31 -5.71
CA HIS A 371 24.94 -1.36 -5.59
C HIS A 371 25.77 -1.46 -6.87
N LEU A 372 26.99 -1.98 -6.77
CA LEU A 372 27.79 -2.34 -7.94
C LEU A 372 27.20 -3.61 -8.59
N ILE A 373 27.16 -3.68 -9.92
CA ILE A 373 26.57 -4.83 -10.62
C ILE A 373 27.35 -6.10 -10.33
N ASP A 374 28.68 -6.00 -10.32
CA ASP A 374 29.58 -7.14 -10.17
C ASP A 374 29.88 -7.51 -8.71
N ASP A 375 29.32 -6.79 -7.74
CA ASP A 375 29.44 -7.16 -6.33
C ASP A 375 28.64 -8.44 -6.04
N PRO A 376 29.30 -9.56 -5.69
CA PRO A 376 28.62 -10.82 -5.39
C PRO A 376 27.85 -10.77 -4.07
N ASN A 377 28.15 -9.83 -3.18
CA ASN A 377 27.54 -9.69 -1.85
C ASN A 377 26.46 -8.60 -1.80
N ARG A 378 26.11 -8.00 -2.93
CA ARG A 378 25.11 -6.94 -2.99
C ARG A 378 23.76 -7.40 -2.41
N ASN A 379 23.08 -6.47 -1.75
CA ASN A 379 21.73 -6.72 -1.23
C ASN A 379 20.71 -6.61 -2.38
N ASP A 380 20.31 -7.75 -2.94
CA ASP A 380 19.22 -7.86 -3.90
C ASP A 380 18.42 -9.17 -3.69
N TYR A 381 17.24 -9.28 -4.28
CA TYR A 381 16.41 -10.47 -4.05
C TYR A 381 17.02 -11.74 -4.66
N SER A 382 17.84 -11.61 -5.72
CA SER A 382 18.48 -12.76 -6.36
C SER A 382 19.51 -13.40 -5.43
N ASN A 383 20.30 -12.59 -4.73
CA ASN A 383 21.27 -13.02 -3.74
C ASN A 383 20.59 -13.57 -2.48
N ILE A 384 19.50 -12.94 -2.03
CA ILE A 384 18.69 -13.48 -0.91
C ILE A 384 18.16 -14.88 -1.24
N ARG A 385 17.75 -15.12 -2.49
CA ARG A 385 17.27 -16.42 -2.96
C ARG A 385 18.38 -17.47 -3.03
N ASN A 386 19.56 -17.09 -3.52
CA ASN A 386 20.65 -18.02 -3.84
C ASN A 386 21.63 -18.27 -2.68
N ALA A 387 21.72 -17.35 -1.71
CA ALA A 387 22.73 -17.40 -0.65
C ALA A 387 22.13 -17.14 0.75
N PRO A 388 21.26 -18.04 1.26
CA PRO A 388 20.50 -17.84 2.50
C PRO A 388 21.34 -17.68 3.79
N GLY A 389 22.67 -17.86 3.73
CA GLY A 389 23.58 -17.91 4.88
C GLY A 389 24.78 -16.96 4.84
N ILE A 390 24.89 -16.05 3.87
CA ILE A 390 26.02 -15.09 3.84
C ILE A 390 25.82 -14.01 4.90
N GLY A 391 26.89 -13.67 5.62
CA GLY A 391 26.97 -12.58 6.58
C GLY A 391 26.79 -11.22 5.92
N MET A 392 25.56 -10.92 5.50
CA MET A 392 25.18 -9.59 5.05
C MET A 392 25.24 -8.64 6.24
N GLU A 393 25.93 -7.50 6.05
CA GLU A 393 26.00 -6.43 7.05
C GLU A 393 24.59 -6.01 7.48
N GLU A 394 24.39 -5.89 8.80
CA GLU A 394 23.18 -5.31 9.34
C GLU A 394 23.16 -3.83 9.02
N MET A 395 22.36 -3.44 8.03
CA MET A 395 21.88 -2.06 7.99
C MET A 395 20.71 -1.94 8.97
N PRO A 396 20.72 -0.96 9.89
CA PRO A 396 19.66 -0.77 10.86
C PRO A 396 18.31 -0.74 10.16
N CYS A 397 17.40 -1.57 10.67
CA CYS A 397 16.06 -1.65 10.17
C CYS A 397 15.26 -0.53 10.82
N ASP A 398 15.12 0.63 10.16
CA ASP A 398 14.20 1.72 10.56
C ASP A 398 12.70 1.33 10.53
N CYS A 399 12.41 0.03 10.47
CA CYS A 399 11.09 -0.57 10.55
C CYS A 399 10.92 -1.50 11.76
N ILE A 400 11.98 -1.75 12.55
CA ILE A 400 11.90 -2.62 13.72
C ILE A 400 12.39 -1.95 15.01
N ASP A 401 13.01 -0.76 14.94
CA ASP A 401 13.27 0.08 16.12
C ASP A 401 12.70 1.51 15.95
#